data_AF-A0A1B8Y1M6-F1
#
_entry.id   AF-A0A1B8Y1M6-F1
#
_cell.length_a   1.000
_cell.length_b   1.000
_cell.length_c   1.000
_cell.angle_alpha   90.00
_cell.angle_beta   90.00
_cell.angle_gamma   90.00
#
_symmetry.space_group_name_H-M   'P 1'
#
loop_
_entity.id
_entity.type
_entity.pdbx_description
1 polymer ?
#
loop_
_entity_poly.entity_id
_entity_poly.type
_entity_poly.pdbx_seq_one_letter_code
_entity_poly.pdbx_strand_id
1 'polypeptide(L)'
;QLALREVYAHAVLGHHPHVVRYYSAWAEDDHMIIQNEYCNGGSLQDLIMENKKEGRFVPEQELKEILLQVSMGLKYIHSSGLVHIDIKPS
;
A
#
# COMPACT_ATOMS: atom_id res chain seq x y z
N GLN A 1 -9.03 -6.83 15.43
CA GLN A 1 -8.73 -7.98 14.54
C GLN A 1 -7.91 -7.58 13.31
N LEU A 2 -8.27 -6.51 12.57
CA LEU A 2 -7.50 -6.01 11.41
C LEU A 2 -6.09 -5.52 11.78
N ALA A 3 -5.97 -4.65 12.78
CA ALA A 3 -4.67 -4.11 13.22
C ALA A 3 -3.64 -5.20 13.58
N LEU A 4 -4.08 -6.31 14.20
CA LEU A 4 -3.19 -7.44 14.51
C LEU A 4 -2.69 -8.16 13.25
N ARG A 5 -3.51 -8.22 12.19
CA ARG A 5 -3.10 -8.79 10.90
C ARG A 5 -2.10 -7.89 10.20
N GLU A 6 -2.31 -6.58 10.23
CA GLU A 6 -1.36 -5.61 9.69
C GLU A 6 -0.03 -5.67 10.42
N VAL A 7 -0.04 -5.63 11.75
CA VAL A 7 1.19 -5.77 12.55
C VAL A 7 1.90 -7.09 12.28
N TYR A 8 1.17 -8.20 12.17
CA TYR A 8 1.76 -9.50 11.81
C TYR A 8 2.39 -9.48 10.41
N ALA A 9 1.65 -9.03 9.39
CA ALA A 9 2.13 -8.99 8.02
C ALA A 9 3.39 -8.08 7.91
N HIS A 10 3.36 -6.92 8.56
CA HIS A 10 4.46 -5.98 8.59
C HIS A 10 5.68 -6.46 9.39
N ALA A 11 5.49 -7.29 10.42
CA ALA A 11 6.60 -7.89 11.16
C ALA A 11 7.30 -9.02 10.37
N VAL A 12 6.57 -9.71 9.49
CA VAL A 12 7.11 -10.81 8.67
C VAL A 12 7.73 -10.28 7.37
N LEU A 13 7.19 -9.20 6.80
CA LEU A 13 7.72 -8.57 5.60
C LEU A 13 8.93 -7.69 5.93
N GLY A 14 10.07 -7.97 5.30
CA GLY A 14 11.19 -7.03 5.22
C GLY A 14 10.90 -5.85 4.28
N HIS A 15 11.93 -5.07 3.97
CA HIS A 15 11.81 -3.90 3.08
C HIS A 15 11.74 -4.30 1.59
N HIS A 16 10.78 -3.71 0.87
CA HIS A 16 10.70 -3.77 -0.59
C HIS A 16 10.19 -2.44 -1.15
N PRO A 17 10.77 -1.89 -2.25
CA PRO A 17 10.43 -0.54 -2.75
C PRO A 17 8.96 -0.31 -3.17
N HIS A 18 8.20 -1.39 -3.39
CA HIS A 18 6.79 -1.33 -3.79
C HIS A 18 5.84 -1.90 -2.73
N VAL A 19 6.26 -1.93 -1.47
CA VAL A 19 5.42 -2.23 -0.31
C VAL A 19 5.72 -1.18 0.74
N VAL A 20 4.69 -0.51 1.24
CA VAL A 20 4.82 0.55 2.24
C VAL A 20 5.62 0.03 3.44
N ARG A 21 6.76 0.67 3.71
CA ARG A 21 7.67 0.29 4.76
C ARG A 21 7.03 0.49 6.13
N TYR A 22 7.08 -0.56 6.93
CA TYR A 22 6.77 -0.53 8.35
C TYR A 22 8.01 -0.18 9.17
N TYR A 23 7.81 0.62 10.23
CA TYR A 23 8.85 0.96 11.20
C TYR A 23 8.58 0.34 12.56
N SER A 24 7.40 0.56 13.12
CA SER A 24 7.05 0.13 14.48
C SER A 24 5.54 0.13 14.71
N ALA A 25 5.09 -0.51 15.79
CA ALA A 25 3.74 -0.40 16.31
C ALA A 25 3.76 -0.50 17.84
N TRP A 26 2.87 0.22 18.51
CA TRP A 26 2.72 0.18 19.96
C TRP A 26 1.24 0.31 20.35
N ALA A 27 0.95 0.02 21.61
CA ALA A 27 -0.36 0.25 22.20
C ALA A 27 -0.29 1.46 23.14
N GLU A 28 -1.26 2.36 23.04
CA GLU A 28 -1.38 3.57 23.85
C GLU A 28 -2.87 3.87 24.02
N ASP A 29 -3.31 4.10 25.27
CA ASP A 29 -4.72 4.40 25.62
C ASP A 29 -5.75 3.44 24.99
N ASP A 30 -5.51 2.13 25.05
CA ASP A 30 -6.34 1.08 24.41
C ASP A 30 -6.44 1.16 22.87
N HIS A 31 -5.57 1.94 22.22
CA HIS A 31 -5.45 2.02 20.76
C HIS A 31 -4.15 1.39 20.27
N MET A 32 -4.23 0.69 19.14
CA MET A 32 -3.04 0.23 18.41
C MET A 32 -2.59 1.33 17.47
N ILE A 33 -1.34 1.77 17.60
CA ILE A 33 -0.70 2.75 16.72
C ILE A 33 0.30 2.03 15.82
N ILE A 34 0.25 2.32 14.52
CA ILE A 34 1.13 1.74 13.50
C ILE A 34 1.90 2.89 12.83
N GLN A 35 3.23 2.76 12.80
CA GLN A 35 4.13 3.71 12.17
C GLN A 35 4.68 3.14 10.87
N ASN A 36 4.27 3.75 9.77
CA ASN A 36 4.70 3.43 8.41
C ASN A 36 5.43 4.62 7.76
N GLU A 37 6.03 4.39 6.59
CA GLU A 37 6.54 5.50 5.77
C GLU A 37 5.43 6.41 5.25
N TYR A 38 5.79 7.68 5.09
CA TYR A 38 4.88 8.69 4.57
C TYR A 38 4.99 8.77 3.05
N CYS A 39 3.90 8.37 2.37
CA CYS A 39 3.74 8.52 0.93
C CYS A 39 3.13 9.89 0.62
N ASN A 40 3.96 10.87 0.26
CA ASN A 40 3.55 12.28 0.08
C ASN A 40 2.71 12.57 -1.18
N GLY A 41 2.39 11.55 -1.99
CA GLY A 41 1.60 11.66 -3.21
C GLY A 41 0.10 11.37 -3.05
N GLY A 42 -0.35 10.96 -1.86
CA GLY A 42 -1.73 10.50 -1.65
C GLY A 42 -1.97 9.09 -2.21
N SER A 43 -3.24 8.69 -2.29
CA SER A 43 -3.66 7.40 -2.84
C SER A 43 -3.80 7.46 -4.37
N LEU A 44 -3.80 6.29 -5.02
CA LEU A 44 -4.13 6.20 -6.45
C LEU A 44 -5.59 6.64 -6.70
N GLN A 45 -6.48 6.44 -5.73
CA GLN A 45 -7.85 6.90 -5.78
C GLN A 45 -7.95 8.44 -5.85
N ASP A 46 -7.08 9.16 -5.14
CA ASP A 46 -7.00 10.62 -5.17
C ASP A 46 -6.62 11.11 -6.57
N LEU A 47 -5.59 10.51 -7.18
CA LEU A 47 -5.17 10.80 -8.56
C LEU A 47 -6.32 10.59 -9.56
N ILE A 48 -7.02 9.46 -9.44
CA ILE A 48 -8.15 9.12 -10.31
C ILE A 48 -9.30 10.13 -10.15
N MET A 49 -9.62 10.52 -8.91
CA MET A 49 -10.67 11.50 -8.64
C MET A 49 -10.32 12.88 -9.18
N GLU A 50 -9.07 13.32 -9.03
CA GLU A 50 -8.65 14.64 -9.50
C GLU A 50 -8.68 14.73 -11.02
N ASN A 51 -8.12 13.74 -11.72
CA ASN A 51 -8.20 13.67 -13.18
C ASN A 51 -9.66 13.65 -13.67
N LYS A 52 -10.55 12.94 -12.97
CA LYS A 52 -11.98 12.89 -13.34
C LYS A 52 -12.66 14.27 -13.22
N LYS A 53 -12.33 15.08 -12.20
CA LYS A 53 -12.88 16.45 -12.07
C LYS A 53 -12.51 17.32 -13.26
N GLU A 54 -11.31 17.10 -13.80
CA GLU A 54 -10.76 17.86 -14.91
C GLU A 54 -11.08 17.23 -16.29
N GLY A 55 -11.90 16.17 -16.32
CA GLY A 55 -12.27 15.46 -17.56
C GLY A 55 -11.10 14.71 -18.22
N ARG A 56 -10.04 14.42 -17.45
CA ARG A 56 -8.85 13.70 -17.90
C ARG A 56 -8.87 12.24 -17.45
N PHE A 57 -8.05 11.45 -18.13
CA PHE A 57 -7.74 10.07 -17.77
C PHE A 57 -6.22 9.93 -17.57
N VAL A 58 -5.83 8.94 -16.77
CA VAL A 58 -4.43 8.55 -16.65
C VAL A 58 -3.99 7.92 -17.99
N PRO A 59 -2.89 8.37 -18.61
CA PRO A 59 -2.38 7.78 -19.84
C PRO A 59 -2.06 6.29 -19.70
N GLU A 60 -2.26 5.52 -20.78
CA GLU A 60 -2.02 4.06 -20.77
C GLU A 60 -0.60 3.69 -20.33
N GLN A 61 0.40 4.49 -20.74
CA GLN A 61 1.79 4.26 -20.35
C GLN A 61 1.99 4.35 -18.83
N GLU A 62 1.40 5.36 -18.19
CA GLU A 62 1.45 5.54 -16.74
C GLU A 62 0.67 4.44 -16.02
N LEU A 63 -0.47 4.00 -16.56
CA LEU A 63 -1.22 2.85 -16.03
C LEU A 63 -0.38 1.55 -16.07
N LYS A 64 0.39 1.32 -17.13
CA LYS A 64 1.29 0.16 -17.22
C LYS A 64 2.40 0.22 -16.17
N GLU A 65 2.94 1.40 -15.92
CA GLU A 65 3.97 1.61 -14.89
C GLU A 65 3.42 1.37 -13.49
N ILE A 66 2.24 1.90 -13.17
CA ILE A 66 1.53 1.64 -11.91
C ILE A 66 1.29 0.13 -11.75
N LEU A 67 0.74 -0.53 -12.78
CA LEU A 67 0.46 -1.96 -12.74
C LEU A 67 1.74 -2.79 -12.52
N LEU A 68 2.85 -2.41 -13.18
CA LEU A 68 4.13 -3.08 -13.01
C LEU A 68 4.64 -2.96 -11.57
N GLN A 69 4.62 -1.77 -10.99
CA GLN A 69 5.08 -1.52 -9.62
C GLN A 69 4.22 -2.28 -8.59
N VAL A 70 2.89 -2.23 -8.71
CA VAL A 70 1.97 -2.99 -7.86
C VAL A 70 2.22 -4.49 -7.99
N SER A 71 2.44 -4.98 -9.22
CA SER A 71 2.74 -6.40 -9.47
C SER A 71 4.06 -6.83 -8.85
N MET A 72 5.08 -5.97 -8.83
CA MET A 72 6.35 -6.23 -8.16
C MET A 72 6.17 -6.32 -6.63
N GLY A 73 5.38 -5.43 -6.03
CA GLY A 73 5.03 -5.50 -4.61
C GLY A 73 4.26 -6.77 -4.25
N LEU A 74 3.26 -7.13 -5.05
CA LEU A 74 2.49 -8.37 -4.87
C LEU A 74 3.36 -9.62 -5.03
N LYS A 75 4.26 -9.66 -6.02
CA LYS A 75 5.21 -10.76 -6.18
C LYS A 75 6.05 -10.96 -4.92
N TYR A 76 6.52 -9.87 -4.32
CA TYR A 76 7.28 -9.93 -3.07
C TYR A 76 6.42 -10.47 -1.91
N ILE A 77 5.21 -9.94 -1.70
CA ILE A 77 4.28 -10.42 -0.65
C ILE A 77 4.01 -11.93 -0.81
N HIS A 78 3.71 -12.37 -2.03
CA HIS A 78 3.43 -13.78 -2.33
C HIS A 78 4.68 -14.66 -2.12
N SER A 79 5.88 -14.16 -2.43
CA SER A 79 7.13 -14.91 -2.18
C SER A 79 7.42 -15.14 -0.69
N SER A 80 6.83 -14.30 0.17
CA SER A 80 6.87 -14.43 1.63
C SER A 80 5.74 -15.29 2.21
N GLY A 81 4.94 -15.95 1.36
CA GLY A 81 3.84 -16.82 1.78
C GLY A 81 2.59 -16.09 2.26
N LEU A 82 2.46 -14.80 1.96
CA LEU A 82 1.32 -13.97 2.35
C LEU A 82 0.43 -13.62 1.16
N VAL A 83 -0.83 -13.27 1.42
CA VAL A 83 -1.79 -12.76 0.43
C VAL A 83 -2.32 -11.43 0.93
N HIS A 84 -2.30 -10.39 0.10
CA HIS A 84 -2.70 -9.03 0.50
C HIS A 84 -4.21 -8.91 0.82
N ILE A 85 -5.06 -9.69 0.15
CA ILE A 85 -6.53 -9.78 0.33
C ILE A 85 -7.38 -8.51 0.12
N ASP A 86 -6.79 -7.31 0.09
CA ASP A 86 -7.53 -6.05 -0.06
C ASP A 86 -6.85 -5.07 -1.04
N ILE A 87 -6.49 -5.53 -2.24
CA ILE A 87 -5.90 -4.66 -3.28
C ILE A 87 -6.98 -3.80 -3.93
N LYS A 88 -6.80 -2.48 -3.86
CA LYS A 88 -7.68 -1.46 -4.42
C LYS A 88 -6.93 -0.13 -4.58
N PRO A 89 -7.49 0.87 -5.30
CA PRO A 89 -6.82 2.16 -5.50
C PRO A 89 -6.72 3.08 -4.27
N SER A 90 -7.56 2.85 -3.24
CA SER A 90 -7.62 3.68 -2.02
C SER A 90 -6.53 3.33 -1.02
#